data_AF-A0A352AJ83-F1
#
_entry.id   AF-A0A352AJ83-F1
#
_cell.length_a   1.000
_cell.length_b   1.000
_cell.length_c   1.000
_cell.angle_alpha   90.00
_cell.angle_beta   90.00
_cell.angle_gamma   90.00
#
_symmetry.space_group_name_H-M   'P 1'
#
loop_
_entity.id
_entity.type
_entity.pdbx_description
1 polymer ?
#
loop_
_entity_poly.entity_id
_entity_poly.type
_entity_poly.pdbx_seq_one_letter_code
_entity_poly.pdbx_strand_id
1 'polypeptide(L)'
;MPQKQTENCWHIEGFDTFSSEEYPLPSDYSSEADAIAAAKAYLDELESTQPTSSSGGQNGIQDRVFVVRPDGSKFRIFPSK
;
A
#
# COMPACT_ATOMS: atom_id res chain seq x y z
N MET A 1 14.21 -17.81 -4.29
CA MET A 1 13.36 -17.57 -5.47
C MET A 1 13.38 -16.07 -5.71
N PRO A 2 13.94 -15.52 -6.79
CA PRO A 2 13.79 -14.09 -7.06
C PRO A 2 12.38 -13.87 -7.61
N GLN A 3 11.59 -13.05 -6.91
CA GLN A 3 10.32 -12.55 -7.42
C GLN A 3 10.62 -11.73 -8.68
N LYS A 4 10.04 -12.12 -9.82
CA LYS A 4 10.13 -11.39 -11.08
C LYS A 4 9.45 -10.04 -10.87
N GLN A 5 10.24 -9.00 -10.65
CA GLN A 5 9.78 -7.62 -10.76
C GLN A 5 9.33 -7.42 -12.19
N THR A 6 8.07 -7.06 -12.40
CA THR A 6 7.56 -6.59 -13.69
C THR A 6 8.19 -5.22 -13.92
N GLU A 7 9.36 -5.19 -14.58
CA GLU A 7 10.32 -4.06 -14.63
C GLU A 7 9.79 -2.73 -15.22
N ASN A 8 8.49 -2.62 -15.49
CA ASN A 8 7.87 -1.48 -16.16
C ASN A 8 6.52 -1.03 -15.58
N CYS A 9 5.95 -1.71 -14.57
CA CYS A 9 4.63 -1.38 -14.04
C CYS A 9 4.69 -0.78 -12.64
N TRP A 10 3.79 0.17 -12.37
CA TRP A 10 3.54 0.66 -11.02
C TRP A 10 2.71 -0.38 -10.27
N HIS A 11 3.02 -0.61 -8.99
CA HIS A 11 2.22 -1.50 -8.16
C HIS A 11 2.02 -0.97 -6.75
N ILE A 12 1.16 -1.65 -5.98
CA ILE A 12 0.92 -1.34 -4.58
C ILE A 12 1.27 -2.54 -3.71
N GLU A 13 1.80 -2.26 -2.52
CA GLU A 13 2.14 -3.25 -1.51
C GLU A 13 1.48 -2.86 -0.19
N GLY A 14 0.97 -3.87 0.51
CA GLY A 14 0.53 -3.72 1.89
C GLY A 14 1.65 -4.07 2.86
N PHE A 15 1.59 -3.48 4.04
CA PHE A 15 2.48 -3.80 5.15
C PHE A 15 1.65 -3.93 6.42
N ASP A 16 1.64 -5.13 6.98
CA ASP A 16 1.02 -5.40 8.27
C ASP A 16 1.93 -4.83 9.36
N THR A 17 1.45 -3.77 10.02
CA THR A 17 2.24 -3.09 11.05
C THR A 17 2.40 -3.94 12.31
N PHE A 18 1.46 -4.85 12.59
CA PHE A 18 1.49 -5.71 13.76
C PHE A 18 2.50 -6.86 13.61
N SER A 19 2.49 -7.54 12.46
CA SER A 19 3.41 -8.65 12.18
C SER A 19 4.74 -8.19 11.55
N SER A 20 4.83 -6.93 11.09
CA SER A 20 5.98 -6.39 10.36
C SER A 20 6.28 -7.12 9.04
N GLU A 21 5.23 -7.56 8.36
CA GLU A 21 5.32 -8.31 7.09
C GLU A 21 4.77 -7.51 5.91
N GLU A 22 5.44 -7.64 4.76
CA GLU A 22 4.97 -7.12 3.48
C GLU A 22 4.07 -8.15 2.80
N TYR A 23 2.95 -7.70 2.22
CA TYR A 23 2.07 -8.56 1.44
C TYR A 23 1.72 -7.94 0.09
N PRO A 24 1.65 -8.78 -0.97
CA PRO A 24 1.29 -8.28 -2.29
C PRO A 24 -0.18 -7.89 -2.33
N LEU A 25 -0.46 -6.76 -2.97
CA LEU A 25 -1.81 -6.33 -3.29
C LEU A 25 -2.04 -6.48 -4.81
N PRO A 26 -3.30 -6.60 -5.29
CA PRO A 26 -3.58 -6.68 -6.71
C PRO A 26 -3.10 -5.41 -7.43
N SER A 27 -2.19 -5.55 -8.38
CA SER A 27 -1.52 -4.38 -8.95
C SER A 27 -0.81 -4.64 -10.27
N ASP A 28 -1.18 -3.84 -11.28
CA ASP A 28 -0.41 -3.56 -12.50
C ASP A 28 -0.95 -2.24 -13.07
N TYR A 29 -0.36 -1.13 -12.66
CA TYR A 29 -0.80 0.20 -13.08
C TYR A 29 0.15 0.80 -14.11
N SER A 30 -0.45 1.44 -15.12
CA SER A 30 0.27 2.13 -16.20
C SER A 30 0.88 3.46 -15.76
N SER A 31 0.43 4.02 -14.64
CA SER A 31 0.84 5.34 -14.17
C SER A 31 0.92 5.45 -12.64
N GLU A 32 1.71 6.42 -12.17
CA GLU A 32 1.79 6.80 -10.76
C GLU A 32 0.43 7.22 -10.20
N ALA A 33 -0.34 7.98 -10.99
CA ALA A 33 -1.64 8.49 -10.56
C ALA A 33 -2.65 7.36 -10.28
N ASP A 34 -2.67 6.34 -11.14
CA ASP A 34 -3.54 5.18 -10.97
C ASP A 34 -3.13 4.35 -9.74
N ALA A 35 -1.83 4.15 -9.53
CA ALA A 35 -1.31 3.45 -8.36
C ALA A 35 -1.62 4.20 -7.06
N ILE A 36 -1.47 5.53 -7.05
CA ILE A 36 -1.83 6.37 -5.88
C ILE A 36 -3.34 6.32 -5.62
N ALA A 37 -4.17 6.38 -6.66
CA ALA A 37 -5.62 6.30 -6.52
C ALA A 37 -6.05 4.96 -5.92
N ALA A 38 -5.48 3.86 -6.40
CA ALA A 38 -5.74 2.53 -5.85
C ALA A 38 -5.23 2.37 -4.41
N ALA A 39 -4.03 2.88 -4.12
CA ALA A 39 -3.48 2.86 -2.75
C ALA A 39 -4.39 3.62 -1.77
N LYS A 40 -4.97 4.75 -2.18
CA LYS A 40 -5.93 5.51 -1.38
C LYS A 40 -7.23 4.73 -1.16
N ALA A 41 -7.79 4.13 -2.22
CA ALA A 41 -8.99 3.30 -2.11
C ALA A 41 -8.77 2.14 -1.12
N TYR A 42 -7.59 1.52 -1.14
CA TYR A 42 -7.25 0.47 -0.18
C TYR A 42 -7.09 0.99 1.26
N LEU A 43 -6.55 2.19 1.45
CA LEU A 43 -6.51 2.83 2.78
C LEU A 43 -7.92 3.10 3.33
N ASP A 44 -8.88 3.44 2.48
CA ASP A 44 -10.29 3.61 2.89
C ASP A 44 -10.93 2.26 3.29
N GLU A 45 -10.59 1.17 2.61
CA GLU A 45 -10.97 -0.19 3.01
C GLU A 45 -10.32 -0.59 4.34
N LEU A 46 -9.06 -0.23 4.55
CA LEU A 46 -8.36 -0.45 5.82
C LEU A 46 -8.98 0.34 6.98
N GLU A 47 -9.47 1.56 6.76
CA GLU A 47 -10.20 2.28 7.81
C GLU A 47 -11.51 1.58 8.20
N SER A 48 -12.15 0.88 7.25
CA SER A 48 -13.37 0.10 7.54
C SER A 48 -13.08 -1.19 8.32
N THR A 49 -11.94 -1.82 8.07
CA THR A 49 -11.57 -3.12 8.67
C THR A 49 -10.70 -3.00 9.92
N GLN A 50 -9.87 -1.96 10.01
CA GLN A 50 -8.96 -1.63 11.11
C GLN A 50 -9.06 -0.14 11.47
N PRO A 51 -10.19 0.31 12.03
CA PRO A 51 -10.50 1.73 12.20
C PRO A 51 -9.46 2.47 13.03
N THR A 52 -9.20 3.72 12.67
CA THR A 52 -8.27 4.60 13.39
C THR A 52 -8.61 4.69 14.88
N SER A 53 -9.89 4.63 15.24
CA SER A 53 -10.38 4.71 16.61
C SER A 53 -9.93 3.56 17.52
N SER A 54 -9.63 2.38 16.95
CA SER A 54 -9.18 1.20 17.70
C SER A 54 -7.74 0.80 17.39
N SER A 55 -7.23 1.14 16.21
CA SER A 55 -5.86 0.80 15.75
C SER A 55 -4.84 1.92 15.99
N GLY A 56 -5.28 3.13 16.36
CA GLY A 56 -4.43 4.32 16.39
C GLY A 56 -4.12 4.88 14.99
N GLY A 57 -4.79 4.36 13.96
CA GLY A 57 -4.70 4.83 12.59
C GLY A 57 -3.36 4.52 11.94
N GLN A 58 -3.04 5.32 10.93
CA GLN A 58 -1.75 5.25 10.22
C GLN A 58 -0.53 5.64 11.08
N ASN A 59 -0.74 6.16 12.28
CA ASN A 59 0.34 6.39 13.27
C ASN A 59 0.36 5.31 14.38
N GLY A 60 -0.57 4.36 14.34
CA GLY A 60 -0.68 3.22 15.26
C GLY A 60 -0.35 1.90 14.58
N ILE A 61 -1.13 0.87 14.89
CA ILE A 61 -0.93 -0.51 14.43
C ILE A 61 -1.69 -0.86 13.14
N GLN A 62 -2.41 0.09 12.54
CA GLN A 62 -3.09 -0.15 11.27
C GLN A 62 -2.09 -0.51 10.16
N ASP A 63 -2.50 -1.39 9.26
CA ASP A 63 -1.76 -1.70 8.04
C ASP A 63 -1.45 -0.45 7.21
N ARG A 64 -0.33 -0.50 6.50
CA ARG A 64 0.18 0.60 5.66
C ARG A 64 0.18 0.20 4.20
N VAL A 65 0.14 1.20 3.34
CA VAL A 65 0.13 1.00 1.89
C VAL A 65 1.28 1.78 1.26
N PHE A 66 1.98 1.12 0.35
CA PHE A 66 3.08 1.68 -0.41
C PHE A 66 2.77 1.60 -1.89
N VAL A 67 3.21 2.62 -2.63
CA VAL A 67 3.30 2.57 -4.10
C VAL A 67 4.73 2.22 -4.44
N VAL A 68 4.90 1.19 -5.25
CA VAL A 68 6.18 0.75 -5.79
C VAL A 68 6.30 1.24 -7.23
N ARG A 69 7.42 1.89 -7.50
CA ARG A 69 7.76 2.43 -8.82
C ARG A 69 8.33 1.33 -9.71
N PRO A 70 8.33 1.53 -11.04
CA PRO A 70 9.00 0.61 -11.97
C PRO A 70 10.50 0.40 -11.68
N ASP A 71 11.17 1.39 -11.07
CA ASP A 71 12.58 1.29 -10.67
C ASP A 71 12.80 0.47 -9.38
N GLY A 72 11.74 -0.07 -8.78
CA GLY A 72 11.76 -0.84 -7.54
C GLY A 72 11.81 -0.01 -6.26
N SER A 73 11.93 1.32 -6.33
CA SER A 73 11.78 2.18 -5.17
C SER A 73 10.30 2.27 -4.76
N LYS A 74 10.03 2.45 -3.46
CA LYS A 74 8.67 2.58 -2.96
C LYS A 74 8.49 3.75 -2.01
N PHE A 75 7.29 4.29 -1.98
CA PHE A 75 6.93 5.38 -1.07
C PHE A 75 5.57 5.14 -0.44
N ARG A 76 5.44 5.62 0.79
CA ARG A 76 4.24 5.41 1.60
C ARG A 76 3.11 6.36 1.17
N ILE A 77 1.89 5.83 1.11
CA ILE A 77 0.68 6.62 0.91
C ILE A 77 -0.02 6.84 2.26
N PHE A 78 -0.65 8.01 2.39
CA PHE A 78 -1.46 8.38 3.55
C PHE A 78 -2.91 8.67 3.11
N PRO A 79 -3.90 8.45 3.99
CA PRO A 79 -5.29 8.76 3.74
C PRO A 79 -5.47 10.24 3.38
N SER A 80 -6.43 10.53 2.52
CA SER A 80 -6.88 11.90 2.31
C SER A 80 -7.71 12.27 3.55
N LYS A 81 -7.32 13.32 4.28
CA LYS A 81 -8.02 13.78 5.50
C LYS A 81 -9.51 13.99 5.30
#